data_AF-A0A552FIB4-F1
#
_entry.id   AF-A0A552FIB4-F1
#
_cell.length_a   1.000
_cell.length_b   1.000
_cell.length_c   1.000
_cell.angle_alpha   90.00
_cell.angle_beta   90.00
_cell.angle_gamma   90.00
#
_symmetry.space_group_name_H-M   'P 1'
#
loop_
_entity.id
_entity.type
_entity.pdbx_description
1 polymer ?
#
loop_
_entity_poly.entity_id
_entity_poly.type
_entity_poly.pdbx_seq_one_letter_code
_entity_poly.pdbx_strand_id
1 'polypeptide(L)' 'MNFFIFLIGQEIYEKFFAQAAIQIILQKYQILLLIVDTNQEEIVQWIN' A
#
# COMPACT_ATOMS: atom_id res chain seq x y z
N MET A 1 11.81 -15.08 9.77
CA MET A 1 11.23 -13.73 9.89
C MET A 1 10.01 -13.72 8.98
N ASN A 2 8.80 -13.60 9.54
CA ASN A 2 7.57 -13.54 8.74
C ASN A 2 7.34 -12.09 8.34
N PHE A 3 7.21 -11.83 7.04
CA PHE A 3 6.81 -10.53 6.50
C PHE A 3 5.35 -10.62 6.09
N PHE A 4 4.53 -9.68 6.56
CA PHE A 4 3.14 -9.55 6.13
C PHE A 4 3.07 -8.39 5.15
N ILE A 5 2.41 -8.61 4.01
CA ILE A 5 2.21 -7.62 2.95
C ILE A 5 0.72 -7.32 2.91
N PHE A 6 0.35 -6.04 2.92
CA PHE A 6 -1.03 -5.63 2.75
C PHE A 6 -1.32 -5.37 1.28
N LEU A 7 -2.26 -6.12 0.72
CA LEU A 7 -2.82 -5.86 -0.60
C LEU A 7 -3.84 -4.73 -0.49
N ILE A 8 -3.62 -3.66 -1.25
CA ILE A 8 -4.44 -2.45 -1.22
C ILE A 8 -4.87 -2.10 -2.64
N GLY A 9 -6.17 -1.87 -2.83
CA GLY A 9 -6.67 -1.36 -4.12
C GLY A 9 -6.15 0.04 -4.39
N GLN A 10 -5.78 0.34 -5.64
CA GLN A 10 -5.22 1.62 -6.05
C GLN A 10 -6.07 2.82 -5.59
N GLU A 11 -7.39 2.76 -5.74
CA GLU A 11 -8.29 3.84 -5.31
C GLU A 11 -8.20 4.11 -3.79
N ILE A 12 -8.08 3.06 -2.98
CA ILE A 12 -7.93 3.17 -1.52
C ILE A 12 -6.57 3.77 -1.19
N TYR A 13 -5.53 3.37 -1.92
CA TYR A 13 -4.20 3.94 -1.73
C TYR A 13 -4.20 5.45 -1.99
N GLU A 14 -4.74 5.88 -3.14
CA GLU A 14 -4.75 7.29 -3.54
C GLU A 14 -5.57 8.16 -2.58
N LYS A 15 -6.72 7.65 -2.08
CA LYS A 15 -7.60 8.42 -1.19
C LYS A 15 -7.14 8.46 0.27
N PHE A 16 -6.50 7.40 0.77
CA PHE A 16 -6.17 7.27 2.19
C PHE A 16 -4.67 7.16 2.44
N PHE A 17 -4.01 6.16 1.85
CA PHE A 17 -2.62 5.88 2.19
C PHE A 17 -1.65 6.93 1.64
N ALA A 18 -1.95 7.60 0.53
CA ALA A 18 -1.14 8.69 -0.02
C ALA A 18 -1.08 9.94 0.88
N GLN A 19 -1.94 10.05 1.91
CA GLN A 19 -1.94 11.17 2.82
C GLN A 19 -0.65 11.21 3.66
N ALA A 20 -0.05 12.38 3.81
CA ALA A 20 1.25 12.56 4.46
C ALA A 20 1.32 11.94 5.87
N ALA A 21 0.27 12.11 6.68
CA ALA A 21 0.23 11.52 8.03
C ALA A 21 0.25 9.97 8.00
N ILE A 22 -0.41 9.35 7.02
CA ILE A 22 -0.42 7.90 6.87
C ILE A 22 0.93 7.39 6.35
N GLN A 23 1.56 8.08 5.40
CA GLN A 23 2.89 7.74 4.91
C GLN A 23 3.94 7.72 6.04
N ILE A 24 3.87 8.65 7.00
CA ILE A 24 4.73 8.64 8.20
C ILE A 24 4.51 7.36 9.02
N ILE A 25 3.27 6.91 9.18
CA ILE A 25 2.93 5.68 9.92
C ILE A 25 3.48 4.45 9.18
N LEU A 26 3.26 4.36 7.86
CA LEU A 26 3.75 3.25 7.04
C LEU A 26 5.26 3.08 7.17
N GLN A 27 6.01 4.19 7.05
CA GLN A 27 7.47 4.19 7.20
C GLN A 27 7.90 3.82 8.62
N LYS A 28 7.28 4.41 9.65
CA LYS A 28 7.63 4.15 11.05
C LYS A 28 7.52 2.68 11.43
N TYR A 29 6.52 1.98 10.87
CA TYR A 29 6.26 0.57 11.18
C TYR A 29 6.70 -0.39 10.08
N GLN A 30 7.41 0.10 9.05
CA GLN A 30 7.93 -0.71 7.93
C GLN A 30 6.84 -1.58 7.29
N ILE A 31 5.66 -0.99 7.10
CA ILE A 31 4.51 -1.70 6.54
C ILE A 31 4.70 -1.81 5.02
N LEU A 32 4.83 -3.05 4.55
CA LEU A 32 4.93 -3.35 3.12
C LEU A 32 3.54 -3.34 2.49
N LEU A 33 3.38 -2.59 1.41
CA LEU A 33 2.15 -2.54 0.63
C LEU A 33 2.36 -3.09 -0.77
N LEU A 34 1.36 -3.82 -1.24
CA LEU A 34 1.20 -4.21 -2.63
C LEU A 34 -0.06 -3.53 -3.18
N ILE A 35 0.13 -2.58 -4.08
CA ILE A 35 -0.97 -1.85 -4.71
C ILE A 35 -1.42 -2.60 -5.95
N VAL A 36 -2.72 -2.86 -6.03
CA VAL A 36 -3.36 -3.56 -7.14
C VAL A 36 -4.47 -2.71 -7.76
N ASP A 37 -4.60 -2.78 -9.09
CA ASP A 37 -5.80 -2.32 -9.78
C ASP A 37 -6.77 -3.50 -9.83
N THR A 38 -7.88 -3.40 -9.10
CA THR A 38 -8.88 -4.47 -9.01
C THR A 38 -9.78 -4.54 -10.24
N ASN A 39 -9.82 -3.52 -11.09
CA ASN A 39 -10.60 -3.55 -12.33
C ASN A 39 -9.85 -4.29 -13.44
N GLN A 40 -8.52 -4.13 -13.47
CA GLN A 40 -7.64 -4.78 -14.45
C GLN A 40 -6.98 -6.07 -13.92
N GLU A 41 -7.18 -6.40 -12.64
CA GLU A 41 -6.59 -7.55 -11.95
C GLU A 41 -5.05 -7.58 -12.02
N GLU A 42 -4.42 -6.41 -11.92
CA GLU A 42 -2.97 -6.27 -12.06
C GLU A 42 -2.29 -5.63 -10.85
N ILE A 43 -0.99 -5.88 -10.73
CA ILE A 43 -0.15 -5.21 -9.74
C ILE A 43 0.31 -3.87 -10.33
N VAL A 44 0.05 -2.79 -9.60
CA VAL A 44 0.44 -1.44 -10.01
C VAL A 44 1.79 -1.06 -9.41
N GLN A 45 1.97 -1.29 -8.10
CA GLN A 45 3.15 -0.81 -7.39
C GLN A 45 3.45 -1.63 -6.12
N TRP A 46 4.74 -1.73 -5.79
CA TRP A 46 5.24 -2.22 -4.50
C TRP A 46 5.78 -1.05 -3.68
N ILE A 47 5.46 -1.00 -2.38
CA ILE A 47 5.96 0.02 -1.45
C ILE A 47 6.56 -0.64 -0.22
N ASN A 48 7.72 -0.15 0.18
CA ASN A 48 8.61 -0.71 1.19
C ASN A 48 9.21 0.35 2.12
#